data_AF-A0A2V9VHB3-F1
#
_entry.id   AF-A0A2V9VHB3-F1
#
_cell.length_a   1.000
_cell.length_b   1.000
_cell.length_c   1.000
_cell.angle_alpha   90.00
_cell.angle_beta   90.00
_cell.angle_gamma   90.00
#
_symmetry.space_group_name_H-M   'P 1'
#
loop_
_entity.id
_entity.type
_entity.pdbx_description
1 polymer ?
#
loop_
_entity_poly.entity_id
_entity_poly.type
_entity_poly.pdbx_seq_one_letter_code
_entity_poly.pdbx_strand_id
1 'polypeptide(L)'
;MNNICKSEMSLPDVKTNAALRACVSSLALASISSNTQNLLLRMFADPYLLEKEDRVSLVEQLREGVAQYPHVSELRVLLGMALCVNLDPQAAIEQLEESVRLAPNSFIAQLKLGELWMRLRACDKAEEHTRLASLLAQSLAQSEMARRQAAAIRTLRREGIERGGYKTPWSWITRPLRRLWTRNGSQPSEALDIS
;
A
#
# COMPACT_ATOMS: atom_id res chain seq x y z
N MET A 1 36.07 -16.21 46.18
CA MET A 1 34.84 -15.43 46.36
C MET A 1 34.76 -14.47 45.17
N ASN A 2 34.13 -14.91 44.06
CA ASN A 2 32.72 -14.60 43.70
C ASN A 2 32.54 -13.08 43.47
N ASN A 3 32.14 -12.56 42.31
CA ASN A 3 31.16 -13.08 41.35
C ASN A 3 31.40 -12.55 39.93
N ILE A 4 31.31 -13.47 38.98
CA ILE A 4 31.04 -13.23 37.57
C ILE A 4 29.54 -12.94 37.44
N CYS A 5 29.15 -11.70 37.13
CA CYS A 5 27.76 -11.35 36.82
C CYS A 5 27.64 -11.00 35.33
N LYS A 6 27.44 -12.07 34.56
CA LYS A 6 26.42 -12.25 33.50
C LYS A 6 26.12 -11.04 32.61
N SER A 7 26.73 -11.10 31.43
CA SER A 7 26.14 -10.59 30.19
C SER A 7 24.82 -11.33 29.90
N GLU A 8 23.69 -10.72 30.28
CA GLU A 8 22.38 -11.14 29.76
C GLU A 8 22.23 -10.62 28.33
N MET A 9 22.84 -11.37 27.41
CA MET A 9 22.53 -11.31 25.99
C MET A 9 21.10 -11.87 25.83
N SER A 10 20.12 -10.97 25.85
CA SER A 10 18.72 -11.27 25.56
C SER A 10 18.62 -11.90 24.17
N LEU A 11 18.44 -13.22 24.12
CA LEU A 11 18.17 -13.97 22.90
C LEU A 11 16.81 -13.50 22.34
N PRO A 12 16.72 -13.10 21.07
CA PRO A 12 15.45 -12.71 20.49
C PRO A 12 14.50 -13.92 20.50
N ASP A 13 13.36 -13.74 21.16
CA ASP A 13 12.32 -14.75 21.36
C ASP A 13 11.99 -15.51 20.05
N VAL A 14 11.89 -16.83 20.09
CA VAL A 14 11.63 -17.63 18.87
C VAL A 14 10.29 -17.24 18.23
N LYS A 15 9.35 -16.73 19.03
CA LYS A 15 8.07 -16.18 18.57
C LYS A 15 8.22 -14.86 17.80
N THR A 16 9.15 -13.99 18.21
CA THR A 16 9.37 -12.69 17.55
C THR A 16 9.97 -12.88 16.16
N ASN A 17 10.88 -13.85 16.03
CA ASN A 17 11.45 -14.24 14.74
C ASN A 17 10.41 -14.87 13.79
N ALA A 18 9.43 -15.62 14.31
CA ALA A 18 8.40 -16.26 13.47
C ALA A 18 7.43 -15.25 12.85
N ALA A 19 6.99 -14.24 13.61
CA ALA A 19 6.09 -13.20 13.12
C ALA A 19 6.73 -12.31 12.05
N LEU A 20 8.01 -11.96 12.23
CA LEU A 20 8.75 -11.18 11.22
C LEU A 20 9.03 -11.99 9.95
N ARG A 21 9.41 -13.28 10.07
CA ARG A 21 9.65 -14.15 8.91
C ARG A 21 8.41 -14.40 8.05
N ALA A 22 7.22 -14.32 8.63
CA ALA A 22 5.97 -14.42 7.88
C ALA A 22 5.72 -13.21 6.96
N CYS A 23 6.32 -12.07 7.29
CA CYS A 23 6.11 -10.79 6.59
C CYS A 23 7.33 -10.31 5.79
N VAL A 24 8.52 -10.80 6.14
CA VAL A 24 9.81 -10.30 5.66
C VAL A 24 10.69 -11.49 5.28
N SER A 25 11.33 -11.43 4.11
CA SER A 25 12.22 -12.50 3.68
C SER A 25 13.38 -12.71 4.66
N SER A 26 13.91 -13.93 4.72
CA SER A 26 15.05 -14.26 5.60
C SER A 26 16.26 -13.37 5.33
N LEU A 27 16.47 -12.97 4.06
CA LEU A 27 17.52 -12.05 3.65
C LEU A 27 17.31 -10.64 4.23
N ALA A 28 16.10 -10.11 4.16
CA ALA A 28 15.78 -8.81 4.74
C ALA A 28 15.87 -8.85 6.28
N LEU A 29 15.46 -9.94 6.93
CA LEU A 29 15.60 -10.07 8.38
C LEU A 29 17.07 -10.16 8.82
N ALA A 30 17.91 -10.87 8.06
CA ALA A 30 19.34 -10.96 8.33
C ALA A 30 20.08 -9.62 8.13
N SER A 31 19.55 -8.76 7.25
CA SER A 31 20.13 -7.43 6.98
C SER A 31 19.85 -6.38 8.07
N ILE A 32 18.98 -6.69 9.03
CA ILE A 32 18.47 -5.72 10.00
C ILE A 32 18.89 -6.11 11.43
N SER A 33 19.30 -5.10 12.23
CA SER A 33 19.68 -5.27 13.64
C SER A 33 18.53 -5.79 14.52
N SER A 34 18.85 -6.51 15.59
CA SER A 34 17.87 -7.03 16.56
C SER A 34 17.02 -5.93 17.20
N ASN A 35 17.59 -4.73 17.39
CA ASN A 35 16.84 -3.58 17.88
C ASN A 35 15.77 -3.14 16.88
N THR A 36 16.13 -3.00 15.60
CA THR A 36 15.17 -2.63 14.55
C THR A 36 14.06 -3.67 14.42
N GLN A 37 14.39 -4.97 14.56
CA GLN A 37 13.41 -6.05 14.55
C GLN A 37 12.38 -5.89 15.68
N ASN A 38 12.83 -5.51 16.87
CA ASN A 38 11.94 -5.20 18.00
C ASN A 38 11.06 -3.98 17.72
N LEU A 39 11.64 -2.89 17.20
CA LEU A 39 10.89 -1.71 16.79
C LEU A 39 9.83 -2.01 15.72
N LEU A 40 10.17 -2.85 14.73
CA LEU A 40 9.22 -3.32 13.72
C LEU A 40 8.07 -4.13 14.33
N LEU A 41 8.36 -5.00 15.30
CA LEU A 41 7.33 -5.77 15.99
C LEU A 41 6.39 -4.88 16.78
N ARG A 42 6.93 -3.89 17.51
CA ARG A 42 6.12 -2.89 18.21
C ARG A 42 5.25 -2.12 17.22
N MET A 43 5.81 -1.73 16.07
CA MET A 43 5.08 -1.02 15.01
C MET A 43 3.94 -1.87 14.43
N PHE A 44 4.16 -3.16 14.20
CA PHE A 44 3.11 -4.05 13.69
C PHE A 44 2.05 -4.40 14.72
N ALA A 45 2.40 -4.45 16.00
CA ALA A 45 1.45 -4.67 17.08
C ALA A 45 0.53 -3.45 17.27
N ASP A 46 1.12 -2.27 17.42
CA ASP A 46 0.40 -1.00 17.47
C ASP A 46 1.31 0.16 17.03
N PRO A 47 1.05 0.78 15.86
CA PRO A 47 1.82 1.91 15.37
C PRO A 47 1.81 3.13 16.29
N TYR A 48 0.77 3.32 17.10
CA TYR A 48 0.62 4.50 17.96
C TYR A 48 1.43 4.43 19.26
N LEU A 49 1.91 3.23 19.63
CA LEU A 49 2.75 3.01 20.81
C LEU A 49 4.23 3.31 20.60
N LEU A 50 4.64 3.64 19.36
CA LEU A 50 6.00 4.08 19.12
C LEU A 50 6.12 5.55 19.50
N GLU A 51 7.00 5.84 20.44
CA GLU A 51 7.42 7.19 20.76
C GLU A 51 8.07 7.87 19.54
N LYS A 52 8.10 9.20 19.52
CA LYS A 52 8.67 9.94 18.38
C LYS A 52 10.11 9.54 18.09
N GLU A 53 10.89 9.36 19.15
CA GLU A 53 12.29 8.95 19.09
C GLU A 53 12.44 7.55 18.49
N ASP A 54 11.55 6.62 18.87
CA ASP A 54 11.51 5.26 18.33
C ASP A 54 11.16 5.25 16.83
N ARG A 55 10.20 6.10 16.41
CA ARG A 55 9.83 6.23 15.00
C ARG A 55 10.98 6.75 14.14
N VAL A 56 11.67 7.79 14.61
CA VAL A 56 12.83 8.36 13.92
C VAL A 56 13.96 7.33 13.85
N SER A 57 14.26 6.68 14.97
CA SER A 57 15.30 5.63 15.05
C SER A 57 15.01 4.47 14.10
N LEU A 58 13.76 4.03 14.01
CA LEU A 58 13.33 2.98 13.08
C LEU A 58 13.53 3.39 11.61
N VAL A 59 13.18 4.62 11.26
CA VAL A 59 13.37 5.15 9.90
C VAL A 59 14.85 5.19 9.53
N GLU A 60 15.72 5.68 10.41
CA GLU A 60 17.17 5.75 10.12
C GLU A 60 17.79 4.36 9.93
N GLN A 61 17.48 3.40 10.81
CA GLN A 61 17.98 2.03 10.69
C GLN A 61 17.50 1.35 9.39
N LEU A 62 16.25 1.60 8.97
CA LEU A 62 15.74 1.07 7.71
C LEU A 62 16.32 1.78 6.48
N ARG A 63 16.66 3.07 6.57
CA ARG A 63 17.38 3.80 5.51
C ARG A 63 18.77 3.22 5.29
N GLU A 64 19.50 2.93 6.37
CA GLU A 64 20.79 2.25 6.30
C GLU A 64 20.66 0.86 5.64
N GLY A 65 19.64 0.09 6.04
CA GLY A 65 19.36 -1.21 5.42
C GLY A 65 19.08 -1.11 3.93
N VAL A 66 18.26 -0.13 3.50
CA VAL A 66 17.99 0.13 2.09
C VAL A 66 19.24 0.60 1.34
N ALA A 67 20.11 1.38 1.96
CA ALA A 67 21.36 1.82 1.34
C ALA A 67 22.34 0.65 1.11
N GLN A 68 22.39 -0.30 2.04
CA GLN A 68 23.21 -1.51 1.91
C GLN A 68 22.64 -2.51 0.91
N TYR A 69 21.31 -2.63 0.85
CA TYR A 69 20.62 -3.61 0.01
C TYR A 69 19.54 -2.95 -0.86
N PRO A 70 19.94 -2.11 -1.84
CA PRO A 70 19.01 -1.27 -2.61
C PRO A 70 18.04 -2.04 -3.51
N HIS A 71 18.34 -3.31 -3.80
CA HIS A 71 17.52 -4.17 -4.66
C HIS A 71 16.49 -5.01 -3.89
N VAL A 72 16.49 -4.98 -2.56
CA VAL A 72 15.56 -5.75 -1.73
C VAL A 72 14.26 -4.95 -1.57
N SER A 73 13.23 -5.34 -2.33
CA SER A 73 11.95 -4.64 -2.37
C SER A 73 11.25 -4.57 -1.01
N GLU A 74 11.40 -5.60 -0.17
CA GLU A 74 10.78 -5.74 1.14
C GLU A 74 11.33 -4.71 2.13
N LEU A 75 12.63 -4.40 2.09
CA LEU A 75 13.22 -3.36 2.93
C LEU A 75 12.62 -1.99 2.62
N ARG A 76 12.36 -1.72 1.34
CA ARG A 76 11.68 -0.48 0.91
C ARG A 76 10.23 -0.44 1.37
N VAL A 77 9.53 -1.59 1.40
CA VAL A 77 8.19 -1.66 2.02
C VAL A 77 8.27 -1.31 3.50
N LEU A 78 9.18 -1.93 4.25
CA LEU A 78 9.34 -1.69 5.68
C LEU A 78 9.64 -0.21 5.96
N LEU A 79 10.55 0.38 5.18
CA LEU A 79 10.87 1.81 5.27
C LEU A 79 9.65 2.68 4.96
N GLY A 80 8.90 2.38 3.90
CA GLY A 80 7.67 3.09 3.56
C GLY A 80 6.62 3.03 4.67
N MET A 81 6.46 1.86 5.31
CA MET A 81 5.58 1.70 6.47
C MET A 81 6.05 2.52 7.66
N ALA A 82 7.34 2.48 8.00
CA ALA A 82 7.91 3.27 9.09
C ALA A 82 7.75 4.77 8.85
N LEU A 83 7.93 5.25 7.62
CA LEU A 83 7.70 6.64 7.23
C LEU A 83 6.23 7.05 7.38
N CYS A 84 5.29 6.17 7.04
CA CYS A 84 3.86 6.42 7.30
C CYS A 84 3.57 6.59 8.79
N VAL A 85 4.18 5.76 9.64
CA VAL A 85 4.04 5.83 11.10
C VAL A 85 4.71 7.10 11.64
N ASN A 86 5.84 7.50 11.04
CA ASN A 86 6.53 8.76 11.34
C ASN A 86 5.86 10.01 10.75
N LEU A 87 4.68 9.89 10.15
CA LEU A 87 3.91 10.99 9.55
C LEU A 87 4.61 11.70 8.38
N ASP A 88 5.44 10.97 7.62
CA ASP A 88 6.08 11.43 6.38
C ASP A 88 5.52 10.68 5.16
N PRO A 89 4.31 11.02 4.70
CA PRO A 89 3.66 10.29 3.63
C PRO A 89 4.35 10.47 2.27
N GLN A 90 5.06 11.58 2.03
CA GLN A 90 5.70 11.84 0.75
C GLN A 90 6.90 10.92 0.55
N ALA A 91 7.79 10.84 1.53
CA ALA A 91 8.89 9.90 1.49
C ALA A 91 8.39 8.45 1.48
N ALA A 92 7.28 8.16 2.16
CA ALA A 92 6.67 6.83 2.14
C ALA A 92 6.19 6.42 0.74
N ILE A 93 5.59 7.34 -0.03
CA ILE A 93 5.17 7.08 -1.41
C ILE A 93 6.40 6.68 -2.24
N GLU A 94 7.48 7.46 -2.17
CA GLU A 94 8.69 7.21 -2.97
C GLU A 94 9.28 5.82 -2.72
N GLN A 95 9.36 5.39 -1.46
CA GLN A 95 9.90 4.07 -1.12
C GLN A 95 8.96 2.93 -1.55
N LEU A 96 7.65 3.11 -1.42
CA LEU A 96 6.68 2.10 -1.85
C LEU A 96 6.58 2.00 -3.38
N GLU A 97 6.68 3.12 -4.11
CA GLU A 97 6.75 3.13 -5.58
C GLU A 97 8.02 2.45 -6.07
N GLU A 98 9.17 2.70 -5.45
CA GLU A 98 10.41 1.99 -5.76
C GLU A 98 10.28 0.48 -5.47
N SER A 99 9.65 0.11 -4.36
CA SER A 99 9.38 -1.29 -4.03
C SER A 99 8.54 -1.97 -5.10
N VAL A 100 7.47 -1.32 -5.56
CA VAL A 100 6.63 -1.81 -6.66
C VAL A 100 7.41 -1.87 -7.98
N ARG A 101 8.33 -0.95 -8.24
CA ARG A 101 9.19 -0.99 -9.43
C ARG A 101 10.13 -2.20 -9.42
N LEU A 102 10.74 -2.48 -8.27
CA LEU A 102 11.65 -3.62 -8.08
C LEU A 102 10.91 -4.95 -8.13
N ALA A 103 9.73 -5.02 -7.53
CA ALA A 103 8.92 -6.23 -7.46
C ALA A 103 7.44 -5.93 -7.82
N PRO A 104 7.11 -5.80 -9.12
CA PRO A 104 5.74 -5.48 -9.56
C PRO A 104 4.69 -6.51 -9.12
N ASN A 105 5.13 -7.76 -8.97
CA ASN A 105 4.32 -8.91 -8.56
C ASN A 105 4.26 -9.11 -7.04
N SER A 106 4.81 -8.18 -6.25
CA SER A 106 4.73 -8.25 -4.79
C SER A 106 3.34 -7.83 -4.31
N PHE A 107 2.59 -8.79 -3.78
CA PHE A 107 1.30 -8.55 -3.13
C PHE A 107 1.39 -7.45 -2.06
N ILE A 108 2.39 -7.54 -1.18
CA ILE A 108 2.54 -6.63 -0.04
C ILE A 108 2.89 -5.22 -0.52
N ALA A 109 3.77 -5.07 -1.51
CA ALA A 109 4.14 -3.74 -2.02
C ALA A 109 2.93 -3.03 -2.64
N GLN A 110 2.15 -3.73 -3.48
CA GLN A 110 0.93 -3.19 -4.09
C GLN A 110 -0.12 -2.86 -3.01
N LEU A 111 -0.34 -3.75 -2.04
CA LEU A 111 -1.31 -3.54 -0.98
C LEU A 111 -0.95 -2.29 -0.14
N LYS A 112 0.32 -2.15 0.25
CA LYS A 112 0.79 -1.04 1.08
C LYS A 112 0.79 0.30 0.35
N LEU A 113 1.14 0.32 -0.94
CA LEU A 113 1.02 1.54 -1.74
C LEU A 113 -0.45 1.95 -1.89
N GLY A 114 -1.34 1.00 -2.16
CA GLY A 114 -2.79 1.26 -2.16
C GLY A 114 -3.31 1.77 -0.81
N GLU A 115 -2.78 1.25 0.30
CA GLU A 115 -3.20 1.62 1.66
C GLU A 115 -2.80 3.07 1.95
N LEU A 116 -1.57 3.46 1.56
CA LEU A 116 -1.10 4.83 1.69
C LEU A 116 -1.96 5.80 0.86
N TRP A 117 -2.24 5.49 -0.41
CA TRP A 117 -3.12 6.31 -1.23
C TRP A 117 -4.54 6.42 -0.67
N MET A 118 -5.06 5.35 -0.07
CA MET A 118 -6.36 5.35 0.61
C MET A 118 -6.36 6.28 1.84
N ARG A 119 -5.29 6.27 2.64
CA ARG A 119 -5.11 7.19 3.78
C ARG A 119 -5.02 8.65 3.31
N LEU A 120 -4.36 8.89 2.19
CA LEU A 120 -4.27 10.18 1.53
C LEU A 120 -5.56 10.59 0.80
N ARG A 121 -6.57 9.72 0.77
CA ARG A 121 -7.88 9.92 0.10
C ARG A 121 -7.78 10.08 -1.42
N ALA A 122 -6.69 9.61 -2.03
CA ALA A 122 -6.54 9.49 -3.48
C ALA A 122 -7.13 8.15 -3.94
N CYS A 123 -8.46 8.05 -3.92
CA CYS A 123 -9.17 6.77 -4.07
C CYS A 123 -8.91 6.08 -5.41
N ASP A 124 -8.70 6.83 -6.50
CA ASP A 124 -8.40 6.26 -7.82
C ASP A 124 -7.05 5.51 -7.83
N LYS A 125 -6.00 6.13 -7.28
CA LYS A 125 -4.69 5.48 -7.13
C LYS A 125 -4.77 4.30 -6.15
N ALA A 126 -5.51 4.48 -5.06
CA ALA A 126 -5.71 3.42 -4.07
C ALA A 126 -6.39 2.19 -4.68
N GLU A 127 -7.43 2.40 -5.50
CA GLU A 127 -8.17 1.33 -6.17
C GLU A 127 -7.29 0.56 -7.14
N GLU A 128 -6.47 1.26 -7.95
CA GLU A 128 -5.59 0.60 -8.91
C GLU A 128 -4.61 -0.36 -8.22
N HIS A 129 -3.87 0.13 -7.21
CA HIS A 129 -2.91 -0.71 -6.49
C HIS A 129 -3.59 -1.83 -5.66
N THR A 130 -4.76 -1.56 -5.08
CA THR A 130 -5.52 -2.59 -4.35
C THR A 130 -6.04 -3.67 -5.30
N ARG A 131 -6.44 -3.30 -6.53
CA ARG A 131 -6.86 -4.25 -7.57
C ARG A 131 -5.70 -5.14 -7.99
N LEU A 132 -4.52 -4.56 -8.23
CA LEU A 132 -3.32 -5.31 -8.54
C LEU A 132 -2.95 -6.27 -7.40
N ALA A 133 -2.99 -5.80 -6.14
CA ALA A 133 -2.79 -6.67 -4.98
C ALA A 133 -3.80 -7.84 -4.96
N SER A 134 -5.08 -7.59 -5.25
CA SER A 134 -6.08 -8.66 -5.30
C SER A 134 -5.79 -9.72 -6.37
N LEU A 135 -5.17 -9.35 -7.49
CA LEU A 135 -4.77 -10.29 -8.56
C LEU A 135 -3.54 -11.10 -8.18
N LEU A 136 -2.67 -10.54 -7.35
CA LEU A 136 -1.43 -11.17 -6.87
C LEU A 136 -1.62 -12.01 -5.60
N ALA A 137 -2.80 -11.98 -4.99
CA ALA A 137 -3.08 -12.71 -3.76
C ALA A 137 -2.99 -14.23 -3.98
N GLN A 138 -2.12 -14.87 -3.22
CA GLN A 138 -1.88 -16.33 -3.28
C GLN A 138 -2.56 -17.08 -2.13
N SER A 139 -2.96 -16.38 -1.07
CA SER A 139 -3.63 -16.97 0.10
C SER A 139 -4.97 -16.32 0.38
N LEU A 140 -5.84 -17.05 1.10
CA LEU A 140 -7.14 -16.52 1.55
C LEU A 140 -6.95 -15.24 2.37
N ALA A 141 -5.98 -15.22 3.29
CA ALA A 141 -5.67 -14.05 4.11
C ALA A 141 -5.30 -12.82 3.25
N GLN A 142 -4.47 -13.01 2.21
CA GLN A 142 -4.12 -11.93 1.28
C GLN A 142 -5.33 -11.43 0.50
N SER A 143 -6.18 -12.34 0.02
CA SER A 143 -7.42 -12.00 -0.70
C SER A 143 -8.39 -11.21 0.21
N GLU A 144 -8.54 -11.64 1.46
CA GLU A 144 -9.37 -10.92 2.44
C GLU A 144 -8.84 -9.52 2.76
N MET A 145 -7.52 -9.34 2.90
CA MET A 145 -6.90 -8.03 3.09
C MET A 145 -7.24 -7.09 1.93
N ALA A 146 -7.01 -7.53 0.69
CA ALA A 146 -7.32 -6.74 -0.50
C ALA A 146 -8.84 -6.43 -0.60
N ARG A 147 -9.70 -7.40 -0.25
CA ARG A 147 -11.16 -7.20 -0.23
C ARG A 147 -11.60 -6.16 0.80
N ARG A 148 -11.04 -6.20 2.02
CA ARG A 148 -11.33 -5.22 3.08
C ARG A 148 -10.91 -3.82 2.67
N GLN A 149 -9.72 -3.69 2.10
CA GLN A 149 -9.21 -2.43 1.60
C GLN A 149 -10.06 -1.89 0.44
N ALA A 150 -10.44 -2.74 -0.52
CA ALA A 150 -11.33 -2.35 -1.60
C ALA A 150 -12.72 -1.91 -1.08
N ALA A 151 -13.24 -2.54 -0.03
CA ALA A 151 -14.48 -2.11 0.61
C ALA A 151 -14.34 -0.73 1.25
N ALA A 152 -13.23 -0.46 1.96
CA ALA A 152 -12.95 0.84 2.55
C ALA A 152 -12.78 1.95 1.50
N ILE A 153 -12.17 1.66 0.35
CA ILE A 153 -12.07 2.63 -0.75
C ILE A 153 -13.47 2.98 -1.27
N ARG A 154 -14.36 1.99 -1.42
CA ARG A 154 -15.75 2.23 -1.86
C ARG A 154 -16.55 3.07 -0.87
N THR A 155 -16.35 2.88 0.44
CA THR A 155 -17.04 3.71 1.45
C THR A 155 -16.54 5.14 1.39
N LEU A 156 -15.21 5.35 1.33
CA LEU A 156 -14.59 6.68 1.21
C LEU A 156 -15.10 7.45 -0.02
N ARG A 157 -15.24 6.77 -1.16
CA ARG A 157 -15.77 7.36 -2.40
C ARG A 157 -17.24 7.74 -2.27
N ARG A 158 -18.06 6.88 -1.65
CA ARG A 158 -19.50 7.15 -1.45
C ARG A 158 -19.73 8.33 -0.52
N GLU A 159 -18.90 8.46 0.51
CA GLU A 159 -18.97 9.55 1.49
C GLU A 159 -18.43 10.88 0.94
N GLY A 160 -17.84 10.88 -0.27
CA GLY A 160 -17.30 12.08 -0.92
C GLY A 160 -16.05 12.65 -0.25
N ILE A 161 -15.33 11.83 0.55
CA ILE A 161 -14.14 12.26 1.32
C ILE A 161 -12.87 12.14 0.45
N GLU A 162 -12.99 12.27 -0.87
CA GLU A 162 -11.85 12.16 -1.79
C GLU A 162 -11.07 13.48 -1.84
N ARG A 163 -9.76 13.43 -1.55
CA ARG A 163 -8.85 14.56 -1.77
C ARG A 163 -8.29 14.44 -3.17
N GLY A 164 -8.93 15.13 -4.13
CA GLY A 164 -8.41 15.25 -5.49
C GLY A 164 -9.33 14.69 -6.56
N GLY A 165 -10.56 15.19 -6.63
CA GLY A 165 -11.31 15.17 -7.88
C GLY A 165 -10.78 16.23 -8.83
N TYR A 166 -9.60 16.03 -9.46
CA TYR A 166 -9.25 16.78 -10.67
C TYR A 166 -10.08 16.25 -11.86
N LYS A 167 -11.41 16.37 -11.76
CA LYS A 167 -12.23 16.36 -12.96
C LYS A 167 -12.18 17.78 -13.49
N THR A 168 -11.58 17.93 -14.67
CA THR A 168 -11.51 19.17 -15.43
C THR A 168 -12.86 19.91 -15.33
N PRO A 169 -12.86 21.22 -15.02
CA PRO A 169 -14.07 22.01 -14.82
C PRO A 169 -15.07 22.04 -15.98
N TRP A 170 -14.81 21.37 -17.10
CA TRP A 170 -15.63 21.39 -18.32
C TRP A 170 -16.34 20.06 -18.61
N SER A 171 -16.18 19.02 -17.77
CA SER A 171 -16.81 17.70 -18.00
C SER A 171 -18.33 17.66 -17.77
N TRP A 172 -18.91 18.68 -17.13
CA TRP A 172 -20.36 18.86 -17.05
C TRP A 172 -20.93 19.49 -18.34
N ILE A 173 -20.12 20.23 -19.09
CA ILE A 173 -20.53 20.90 -20.33
C ILE A 173 -20.64 19.89 -21.49
N THR A 174 -19.94 18.76 -21.45
CA THR A 174 -20.02 17.73 -22.49
C THR A 174 -21.15 16.71 -22.27
N ARG A 175 -21.90 16.79 -21.16
CA ARG A 175 -22.96 15.81 -20.84
C ARG A 175 -24.34 16.03 -21.52
N PRO A 176 -24.75 17.22 -22.04
CA PRO A 176 -26.08 17.33 -22.65
C PRO A 176 -26.11 17.36 -24.19
N LEU A 177 -25.00 17.24 -24.94
CA LEU A 177 -25.08 17.30 -26.42
C LEU A 177 -25.35 15.97 -27.14
N ARG A 178 -25.22 14.81 -26.47
CA ARG A 178 -25.37 13.51 -27.15
C ARG A 178 -26.80 13.01 -27.30
N ARG A 179 -27.80 13.73 -26.78
CA ARG A 179 -29.23 13.33 -26.81
C ARG A 179 -30.08 14.01 -27.87
N LEU A 180 -29.51 14.92 -28.67
CA LEU A 180 -30.25 15.73 -29.64
C LEU A 180 -29.95 15.41 -31.12
N TRP A 181 -29.22 14.33 -31.42
CA TRP A 181 -28.79 14.00 -32.79
C TRP A 181 -29.25 12.62 -33.31
N THR A 182 -30.40 12.12 -32.83
CA THR A 182 -31.08 10.98 -33.45
C THR A 182 -32.53 11.33 -33.78
N ARG A 183 -32.72 12.35 -34.63
CA ARG A 183 -33.99 12.55 -35.35
C ARG A 183 -33.74 13.18 -36.71
N ASN A 184 -33.11 12.42 -37.61
CA ASN A 184 -33.35 12.51 -39.04
C ASN A 184 -32.71 11.32 -39.73
N GLY A 185 -33.54 10.41 -40.26
CA GLY A 185 -33.06 9.24 -41.00
C GLY A 185 -34.10 8.15 -41.10
N SER A 186 -35.32 8.47 -41.54
CA SER A 186 -36.26 7.44 -42.00
C SER A 186 -37.23 8.01 -43.03
N GLN A 187 -36.81 8.02 -44.30
CA GLN A 187 -37.60 7.60 -45.47
C GLN A 187 -36.59 7.12 -46.54
N PRO A 188 -36.83 5.97 -47.20
CA PRO A 188 -37.82 5.96 -48.29
C PRO A 188 -38.83 4.81 -48.21
N SER A 189 -40.03 5.13 -48.66
CA SER A 189 -41.09 4.21 -49.03
C SER A 189 -40.69 3.41 -50.29
N GLU A 190 -40.40 2.12 -50.11
CA GLU A 190 -40.50 1.11 -51.17
C GLU A 190 -41.74 0.27 -50.87
N ALA A 191 -42.79 0.45 -51.68
CA ALA A 191 -43.95 -0.41 -51.71
C ALA A 191 -44.19 -0.82 -53.17
N LEU A 192 -43.63 -1.98 -53.52
CA LEU A 192 -44.12 -2.94 -54.53
C LEU A 192 -44.75 -4.06 -53.68
N ASP A 193 -45.89 -4.68 -53.91
CA ASP A 193 -46.75 -4.95 -55.06
C ASP A 193 -48.06 -5.51 -54.46
N ILE A 194 -49.25 -5.17 -54.96
CA ILE A 194 -50.36 -6.14 -55.19
C ILE A 194 -51.37 -5.58 -56.22
N SER A 195 -51.28 -6.03 -57.48
CA SER A 195 -52.35 -6.51 -58.40
C SER A 195 -52.01 -6.24 -59.87
#